data_AF-A0A2I0L770-F1
#
_entry.id   AF-A0A2I0L770-F1
#
_cell.length_a   1.000
_cell.length_b   1.000
_cell.length_c   1.000
_cell.angle_alpha   90.00
_cell.angle_beta   90.00
_cell.angle_gamma   90.00
#
_symmetry.space_group_name_H-M   'P 1'
#
loop_
_entity.id
_entity.type
_entity.pdbx_description
1 polymer ?
#
loop_
_entity_poly.entity_id
_entity_poly.type
_entity_poly.pdbx_seq_one_letter_code
_entity_poly.pdbx_strand_id
1 'polypeptide(L)'
;MLCCREAINMMLKQPRGGHIFNMDGAGSDGRPTPRFAAYGATKRSVVHLTKSLQAELQMQDLKNVLVHNLSPGMVTTDLLMSGATTKQAKFFINILAEPPEVVAEYLVPSIRSTLSNGSQKPTYIRFLTGIKAYTQIFSRIAFGARRNRYLLED
;
A
#
# COMPACT_ATOMS: atom_id res chain seq x y z
N MET A 1 10.19 3.80 -13.32
CA MET A 1 10.76 2.54 -13.84
C MET A 1 12.25 2.36 -13.55
N LEU A 2 13.06 3.42 -13.53
CA LEU A 2 14.52 3.30 -13.40
C LEU A 2 14.96 2.51 -12.15
N CYS A 3 14.32 2.73 -10.99
CA CYS A 3 14.68 2.02 -9.76
C CYS A 3 14.39 0.51 -9.83
N CYS A 4 13.22 0.09 -10.32
CA CYS A 4 12.91 -1.33 -10.46
C CYS A 4 13.85 -2.02 -11.44
N ARG A 5 14.15 -1.37 -12.58
CA ARG A 5 15.09 -1.91 -13.56
C ARG A 5 16.47 -2.16 -12.94
N GLU A 6 17.00 -1.16 -12.24
CA GLU A 6 18.31 -1.29 -11.62
C GLU A 6 18.32 -2.33 -10.49
N ALA A 7 17.29 -2.33 -9.65
CA ALA A 7 17.14 -3.33 -8.59
C ALA A 7 17.09 -4.76 -9.16
N ILE A 8 16.33 -4.98 -10.24
CA ILE A 8 16.27 -6.28 -10.93
C ILE A 8 17.65 -6.68 -11.45
N ASN A 9 18.34 -5.78 -12.16
CA ASN A 9 19.68 -6.05 -12.70
C ASN A 9 20.70 -6.41 -11.61
N MET A 10 20.61 -5.78 -10.45
CA MET A 10 21.47 -6.11 -9.30
C MET A 10 21.08 -7.45 -8.67
N MET A 11 19.79 -7.67 -8.41
CA MET A 11 19.28 -8.89 -7.77
C MET A 11 19.51 -10.15 -8.61
N LEU A 12 19.44 -10.04 -9.94
CA LEU A 12 19.72 -11.16 -10.86
C LEU A 12 21.16 -11.67 -10.75
N LYS A 13 22.11 -10.81 -10.36
CA LYS A 13 23.52 -11.19 -10.13
C LYS A 13 23.74 -11.85 -8.77
N GLN A 14 22.75 -11.82 -7.87
CA GLN A 14 22.85 -12.41 -6.55
C GLN A 14 22.42 -13.89 -6.58
N PRO A 15 23.15 -14.81 -5.93
CA PRO A 15 22.81 -16.23 -5.92
C PRO A 15 21.40 -16.54 -5.38
N ARG A 16 20.90 -15.70 -4.48
CA ARG A 16 19.59 -15.84 -3.84
C ARG A 16 18.47 -15.06 -4.55
N GLY A 17 18.81 -14.29 -5.60
CA GLY A 17 17.89 -13.39 -6.25
C GLY A 17 17.40 -12.27 -5.32
N GLY A 18 16.14 -11.86 -5.43
CA GLY A 18 15.61 -10.79 -4.58
C GLY A 18 14.11 -10.51 -4.73
N HIS A 19 13.62 -9.63 -3.86
CA HIS A 19 12.21 -9.25 -3.82
C HIS A 19 12.08 -7.73 -3.82
N ILE A 20 11.20 -7.21 -4.69
CA ILE A 20 10.89 -5.80 -4.80
C ILE A 20 9.46 -5.59 -4.31
N PHE A 21 9.26 -4.74 -3.31
CA PHE A 21 7.93 -4.38 -2.81
C PHE A 21 7.60 -2.95 -3.20
N ASN A 22 6.71 -2.80 -4.18
CA ASN A 22 6.23 -1.49 -4.61
C ASN A 22 5.06 -1.05 -3.73
N MET A 23 5.21 0.11 -3.08
CA MET A 23 4.20 0.66 -2.19
C MET A 23 3.17 1.50 -2.96
N ASP A 24 1.92 1.04 -2.98
CA ASP A 24 0.80 1.80 -3.53
C ASP A 24 0.10 2.67 -2.48
N GLY A 25 -1.05 3.24 -2.82
CA GLY A 25 -1.83 4.12 -1.94
C GLY A 25 -3.22 4.40 -2.50
N ALA A 26 -3.89 5.44 -2.00
CA ALA A 26 -5.22 5.82 -2.46
C ALA A 26 -5.29 6.00 -3.99
N GLY A 27 -6.35 5.49 -4.62
CA GLY A 27 -6.54 5.46 -6.07
C GLY A 27 -5.93 4.23 -6.76
N SER A 28 -5.16 3.39 -6.07
CA SER A 28 -4.56 2.18 -6.64
C SER A 28 -5.59 1.15 -7.16
N ASP A 29 -6.79 1.14 -6.60
CA ASP A 29 -7.93 0.32 -7.02
C ASP A 29 -8.68 0.90 -8.24
N GLY A 30 -8.33 2.11 -8.67
CA GLY A 30 -8.97 2.81 -9.78
C GLY A 30 -10.14 3.69 -9.36
N ARG A 31 -10.42 3.80 -8.05
CA ARG A 31 -11.44 4.72 -7.57
C ARG A 31 -10.98 6.17 -7.71
N PRO A 32 -11.90 7.12 -7.98
CA PRO A 32 -11.57 8.53 -8.04
C PRO A 32 -10.95 9.03 -6.74
N THR A 33 -10.00 9.93 -6.86
CA THR A 33 -9.36 10.64 -5.74
C THR A 33 -9.57 12.15 -5.92
N PRO A 34 -10.78 12.68 -5.63
CA PRO A 34 -11.04 14.11 -5.76
C PRO A 34 -9.99 14.93 -5.02
N ARG A 35 -9.52 16.02 -5.64
CA ARG A 35 -8.43 16.90 -5.15
C ARG A 35 -7.03 16.28 -5.13
N PHE A 36 -6.90 14.98 -5.42
CA PHE A 36 -5.64 14.24 -5.47
C PHE A 36 -5.52 13.41 -6.76
N ALA A 37 -6.14 13.85 -7.85
CA ALA A 37 -6.25 13.06 -9.08
C ALA A 37 -4.89 12.64 -9.65
N ALA A 38 -3.89 13.55 -9.65
CA ALA A 38 -2.54 13.23 -10.09
C ALA A 38 -1.89 12.17 -9.19
N TYR A 39 -2.03 12.31 -7.87
CA TYR A 39 -1.56 11.30 -6.91
C TYR A 39 -2.24 9.94 -7.16
N GLY A 40 -3.57 9.89 -7.25
CA GLY A 40 -4.30 8.64 -7.49
C GLY A 40 -3.93 8.00 -8.83
N ALA A 41 -3.78 8.79 -9.88
CA ALA A 41 -3.30 8.33 -11.18
C ALA A 41 -1.91 7.67 -11.05
N THR A 42 -0.97 8.32 -10.37
CA THR A 42 0.38 7.75 -10.16
C THR A 42 0.33 6.44 -9.35
N LYS A 43 -0.51 6.36 -8.31
CA LYS A 43 -0.66 5.15 -7.49
C LYS A 43 -1.32 4.02 -8.26
N ARG A 44 -2.24 4.31 -9.19
CA ARG A 44 -2.77 3.31 -10.12
C ARG A 44 -1.71 2.83 -11.10
N SER A 45 -0.87 3.73 -11.62
CA SER A 45 0.26 3.37 -12.48
C SER A 45 1.26 2.45 -11.78
N VAL A 46 1.50 2.60 -10.46
CA VAL A 46 2.38 1.68 -9.71
C VAL A 46 1.85 0.24 -9.70
N VAL A 47 0.53 0.06 -9.53
CA VAL A 47 -0.09 -1.28 -9.60
C VAL A 47 0.05 -1.86 -11.00
N HIS A 48 -0.21 -1.05 -12.03
CA HIS A 48 -0.06 -1.51 -13.41
C HIS A 48 1.39 -1.87 -13.72
N LEU A 49 2.34 -1.01 -13.35
CA LEU A 49 3.78 -1.25 -13.53
C LEU A 49 4.20 -2.57 -12.87
N THR A 50 3.75 -2.81 -11.65
CA THR A 50 4.10 -4.04 -10.92
C THR A 50 3.58 -5.28 -11.64
N LYS A 51 2.34 -5.26 -12.13
CA LYS A 51 1.78 -6.36 -12.93
C LYS A 51 2.51 -6.56 -14.27
N SER A 52 2.88 -5.47 -14.94
CA SER A 52 3.68 -5.53 -16.17
C SER A 52 5.04 -6.18 -15.91
N LEU A 53 5.77 -5.74 -14.88
CA LEU A 53 7.07 -6.33 -14.52
C LEU A 53 6.95 -7.81 -14.12
N GLN A 54 5.90 -8.20 -13.40
CA GLN A 54 5.64 -9.60 -13.08
C GLN A 54 5.48 -10.45 -14.37
N ALA A 55 4.72 -9.94 -15.35
CA ALA A 55 4.53 -10.63 -16.62
C ALA A 55 5.83 -10.67 -17.44
N GLU A 56 6.60 -9.59 -17.49
CA GLU A 56 7.90 -9.51 -18.19
C GLU A 56 8.92 -10.50 -17.63
N LEU A 57 9.05 -10.58 -16.29
CA LEU A 57 9.94 -11.54 -15.64
C LEU A 57 9.52 -12.98 -15.92
N GLN A 58 8.21 -13.26 -15.95
CA GLN A 58 7.68 -14.58 -16.32
C GLN A 58 7.98 -14.92 -17.78
N MET A 59 7.81 -13.97 -18.71
CA MET A 59 8.13 -14.16 -20.14
C MET A 59 9.62 -14.48 -20.37
N GLN A 60 10.50 -14.02 -19.50
CA GLN A 60 11.94 -14.28 -19.54
C GLN A 60 12.37 -15.50 -18.69
N ASP A 61 11.42 -16.26 -18.12
CA ASP A 61 11.65 -17.38 -17.19
C ASP A 61 12.54 -17.02 -15.97
N LEU A 62 12.52 -15.75 -15.54
CA LEU A 62 13.28 -15.25 -14.40
C LEU A 62 12.50 -15.45 -13.10
N LYS A 63 12.81 -16.52 -12.35
CA LYS A 63 12.08 -16.92 -11.12
C LYS A 63 12.75 -16.50 -9.81
N ASN A 64 14.01 -16.08 -9.86
CA ASN A 64 14.78 -15.69 -8.67
C ASN A 64 14.52 -14.24 -8.25
N VAL A 65 13.89 -13.40 -9.08
CA VAL A 65 13.49 -12.05 -8.71
C VAL A 65 11.97 -11.94 -8.75
N LEU A 66 11.36 -11.50 -7.65
CA LEU A 66 9.92 -11.33 -7.54
C LEU A 66 9.55 -9.87 -7.27
N VAL A 67 8.47 -9.41 -7.89
CA VAL A 67 7.94 -8.05 -7.69
C VAL A 67 6.56 -8.15 -7.07
N HIS A 68 6.35 -7.43 -5.98
CA HIS A 68 5.17 -7.49 -5.13
C HIS A 68 4.54 -6.12 -4.99
N ASN A 69 3.25 -6.10 -4.66
CA ASN A 69 2.56 -4.89 -4.23
C ASN A 69 2.39 -4.87 -2.71
N LEU A 70 2.54 -3.68 -2.15
CA LEU A 70 2.36 -3.42 -0.73
C LEU A 70 1.39 -2.24 -0.57
N SER A 71 0.29 -2.43 0.14
CA SER A 71 -0.68 -1.37 0.44
C SER A 71 -0.72 -1.11 1.96
N PRO A 72 -0.17 0.03 2.42
CA PRO A 72 -0.16 0.38 3.84
C PRO A 72 -1.51 0.90 4.33
N GLY A 73 -2.45 1.20 3.42
CA GLY A 73 -3.68 1.90 3.77
C GLY A 73 -3.43 3.38 4.05
N MET A 74 -4.21 3.96 4.96
CA MET A 74 -4.07 5.35 5.36
C MET A 74 -3.11 5.44 6.54
N VAL A 75 -2.00 6.16 6.36
CA VAL A 75 -0.95 6.32 7.38
C VAL A 75 -0.84 7.79 7.76
N THR A 76 -0.78 8.09 9.06
CA THR A 76 -0.67 9.46 9.60
C THR A 76 0.71 10.07 9.33
N THR A 77 0.95 10.40 8.07
CA THR A 77 2.16 11.07 7.57
C THR A 77 1.90 12.54 7.37
N ASP A 78 2.95 13.36 7.34
CA ASP A 78 2.83 14.79 7.06
C ASP A 78 2.10 15.07 5.74
N LEU A 79 2.33 14.24 4.71
CA LEU A 79 1.64 14.32 3.42
C LEU A 79 0.13 14.12 3.55
N LEU A 80 -0.32 13.17 4.38
CA LEU A 80 -1.74 12.96 4.62
C LEU A 80 -2.33 14.11 5.43
N MET A 81 -1.63 14.52 6.50
CA MET A 81 -2.10 15.53 7.43
C MET A 81 -2.18 16.92 6.77
N SER A 82 -1.26 17.26 5.86
CA SER A 82 -1.31 18.52 5.09
C SER A 82 -2.54 18.61 4.18
N GLY A 83 -3.13 17.46 3.80
CA GLY A 83 -4.34 17.38 2.97
C GLY A 83 -5.65 17.44 3.76
N ALA A 84 -5.60 17.48 5.09
CA ALA A 84 -6.75 17.28 5.98
C ALA A 84 -7.60 18.54 6.22
N THR A 85 -7.96 19.26 5.15
CA THR A 85 -8.59 20.58 5.23
C THR A 85 -10.12 20.57 5.23
N THR A 86 -10.75 19.44 4.89
CA THR A 86 -12.21 19.32 4.78
C THR A 86 -12.81 18.47 5.89
N LYS A 87 -14.10 18.68 6.20
CA LYS A 87 -14.84 17.85 7.17
C LYS A 87 -14.77 16.35 6.82
N GLN A 88 -14.93 16.04 5.54
CA GLN A 88 -14.85 14.67 5.03
C GLN A 88 -13.45 14.08 5.19
N ALA A 89 -12.39 14.85 4.93
CA ALA A 89 -11.02 14.38 5.13
C ALA A 89 -10.73 14.08 6.61
N LYS A 90 -11.09 15.02 7.52
CA LYS A 90 -10.95 14.84 8.96
C LYS A 90 -11.67 13.57 9.46
N PHE A 91 -12.91 13.37 9.00
CA PHE A 91 -13.71 12.18 9.32
C PHE A 91 -13.00 10.88 8.91
N PHE A 92 -12.58 10.75 7.65
CA PHE A 92 -11.93 9.53 7.18
C PHE A 92 -10.55 9.31 7.80
N ILE A 93 -9.78 10.37 8.04
CA ILE A 93 -8.47 10.27 8.71
C ILE A 93 -8.62 9.73 10.13
N ASN A 94 -9.56 10.27 10.92
CA ASN A 94 -9.77 9.81 12.29
C ASN A 94 -10.19 8.34 12.37
N ILE A 95 -10.97 7.86 11.39
CA ILE A 95 -11.48 6.49 11.37
C ILE A 95 -10.44 5.51 10.87
N LEU A 96 -9.84 5.80 9.70
CA LEU A 96 -9.09 4.83 8.90
C LEU A 96 -7.57 4.93 9.06
N ALA A 97 -7.06 6.10 9.47
CA ALA A 97 -5.63 6.28 9.57
C ALA A 97 -5.06 5.57 10.80
N GLU A 98 -3.89 4.97 10.61
CA GLU A 98 -3.10 4.39 11.69
C GLU A 98 -1.69 5.00 11.67
N PRO A 99 -1.01 5.04 12.82
CA PRO A 99 0.37 5.50 12.88
C PRO A 99 1.30 4.52 12.15
N PRO A 100 2.44 5.00 11.62
CA PRO A 100 3.35 4.18 10.82
C PRO A 100 3.86 2.95 11.58
N GLU A 101 4.02 3.04 12.90
CA GLU A 101 4.46 1.94 13.77
C GLU A 101 3.45 0.78 13.72
N VAL A 102 2.15 1.07 13.85
CA VAL A 102 1.07 0.06 13.80
C VAL A 102 0.99 -0.59 12.42
N VAL A 103 1.21 0.19 11.36
CA VAL A 103 1.23 -0.35 10.01
C VAL A 103 2.47 -1.22 9.79
N ALA A 104 3.63 -0.81 10.30
CA ALA A 104 4.87 -1.58 10.22
C ALA A 104 4.81 -2.90 10.99
N GLU A 105 4.21 -2.90 12.19
CA GLU A 105 3.97 -4.12 12.99
C GLU A 105 3.21 -5.20 12.20
N TYR A 106 2.34 -4.81 11.28
CA TYR A 106 1.65 -5.74 10.40
C TYR A 106 2.44 -6.07 9.13
N LEU A 107 3.02 -5.06 8.47
CA LEU A 107 3.66 -5.25 7.16
C LEU A 107 5.00 -5.98 7.26
N VAL A 108 5.80 -5.71 8.29
CA VAL A 108 7.14 -6.31 8.42
C VAL A 108 7.07 -7.83 8.57
N PRO A 109 6.25 -8.42 9.47
CA PRO A 109 6.08 -9.86 9.52
C PRO A 109 5.51 -10.45 8.24
N SER A 110 4.58 -9.75 7.57
CA SER A 110 3.97 -10.19 6.30
C SER A 110 4.98 -10.24 5.15
N ILE A 111 5.90 -9.27 5.09
CA ILE A 111 7.01 -9.26 4.15
C ILE A 111 7.93 -10.43 4.45
N ARG A 112 8.34 -10.60 5.72
CA ARG A 112 9.25 -11.69 6.12
C ARG A 112 8.67 -13.07 5.85
N SER A 113 7.38 -13.28 6.10
CA SER A 113 6.73 -14.57 5.81
C SER A 113 6.68 -14.89 4.31
N THR A 114 6.53 -13.86 3.47
CA THR A 114 6.60 -14.02 2.00
C THR A 114 7.97 -14.55 1.57
N LEU A 115 9.04 -14.13 2.24
CA LEU A 115 10.42 -14.60 1.99
C LEU A 115 10.64 -16.03 2.50
N SER A 116 10.18 -16.33 3.72
CA SER A 116 10.40 -17.64 4.37
C SER A 116 9.65 -18.79 3.70
N ASN A 117 8.48 -18.52 3.12
CA ASN A 117 7.64 -19.57 2.53
C ASN A 117 8.15 -20.06 1.17
N GLY A 118 9.27 -19.52 0.66
CA GLY A 118 9.82 -19.89 -0.66
C GLY A 118 8.85 -19.64 -1.81
N SER A 119 7.81 -18.83 -1.59
CA SER A 119 6.74 -18.60 -2.56
C SER A 119 7.31 -17.86 -3.76
N GLN A 120 7.40 -18.55 -4.90
CA GLN A 120 7.74 -17.94 -6.19
C GLN A 120 6.57 -17.16 -6.82
N LYS A 121 5.47 -16.99 -6.08
CA LYS A 121 4.30 -16.25 -6.57
C LYS A 121 4.37 -14.79 -6.14
N PRO A 122 4.13 -13.84 -7.06
CA PRO A 122 3.91 -12.45 -6.70
C PRO A 122 2.76 -12.30 -5.70
N THR A 123 2.89 -11.36 -4.77
CA THR A 123 1.91 -11.15 -3.71
C THR A 123 1.44 -9.70 -3.65
N TYR A 124 0.25 -9.52 -3.10
CA TYR A 124 -0.31 -8.21 -2.78
C TYR A 124 -0.70 -8.16 -1.31
N ILE A 125 0.18 -7.58 -0.48
CA ILE A 125 -0.02 -7.46 0.97
C ILE A 125 -0.77 -6.16 1.24
N ARG A 126 -1.88 -6.21 1.99
CA ARG A 126 -2.75 -5.05 2.27
C ARG A 126 -3.08 -4.94 3.76
N PHE A 127 -2.64 -3.85 4.39
CA PHE A 127 -2.98 -3.55 5.78
C PHE A 127 -4.45 -3.13 5.96
N LEU A 128 -4.92 -2.23 5.10
CA LEU A 128 -6.30 -1.75 5.11
C LEU A 128 -7.09 -2.44 3.98
N THR A 129 -7.87 -3.43 4.37
CA THR A 129 -8.78 -4.17 3.49
C THR A 129 -10.16 -3.52 3.45
N GLY A 130 -10.99 -3.86 2.46
CA GLY A 130 -12.37 -3.38 2.39
C GLY A 130 -13.19 -3.75 3.62
N ILE A 131 -12.99 -4.98 4.14
CA ILE A 131 -13.64 -5.45 5.37
C ILE A 131 -13.20 -4.60 6.56
N LYS A 132 -11.88 -4.37 6.72
CA LYS A 132 -11.35 -3.56 7.83
C LYS A 132 -11.82 -2.11 7.77
N ALA A 133 -11.90 -1.53 6.58
CA ALA A 133 -12.42 -0.18 6.40
C ALA A 133 -13.92 -0.11 6.75
N TYR A 134 -14.71 -1.07 6.28
CA TYR A 134 -16.14 -1.14 6.56
C TYR A 134 -16.42 -1.30 8.05
N THR A 135 -15.72 -2.20 8.75
CA THR A 135 -15.92 -2.40 10.19
C THR A 135 -15.57 -1.17 11.01
N GLN A 136 -14.51 -0.44 10.64
CA GLN A 136 -14.15 0.82 11.31
C GLN A 136 -15.19 1.93 11.06
N ILE A 137 -15.70 2.05 9.83
CA ILE A 137 -16.77 3.02 9.50
C ILE A 137 -18.07 2.66 10.21
N PHE A 138 -18.45 1.38 10.24
CA PHE A 138 -19.63 0.95 10.98
C PHE A 138 -19.50 1.23 12.48
N SER A 139 -18.36 0.88 13.09
CA SER A 139 -18.09 1.16 14.50
C SER A 139 -18.13 2.66 14.82
N ARG A 140 -17.67 3.50 13.89
CA ARG A 140 -17.80 4.96 13.98
C ARG A 140 -19.27 5.39 14.03
N ILE A 141 -20.10 4.90 13.12
CA ILE A 141 -21.50 5.32 12.98
C ILE A 141 -22.35 4.78 14.16
N ALA A 142 -22.15 3.53 14.54
CA ALA A 142 -22.95 2.87 15.57
C ALA A 142 -22.55 3.26 17.00
N PHE A 143 -21.26 3.45 17.27
CA PHE A 143 -20.73 3.59 18.64
C PHE A 143 -19.91 4.87 18.85
N GLY A 144 -19.81 5.75 17.85
CA GLY A 144 -19.02 6.98 17.94
C GLY A 144 -17.51 6.74 18.05
N ALA A 145 -17.03 5.52 17.79
CA ALA A 145 -15.63 5.13 17.94
C ALA A 145 -14.69 6.04 17.14
N ARG A 146 -13.47 6.24 17.63
CA ARG A 146 -12.40 7.01 16.96
C ARG A 146 -12.77 8.47 16.61
N ARG A 147 -13.73 9.09 17.31
CA ARG A 147 -14.01 10.52 17.19
C ARG A 147 -12.77 11.33 17.55
N ASN A 148 -12.46 12.36 16.77
CA ASN A 148 -11.43 13.34 17.14
C ASN A 148 -10.06 12.72 17.48
N ARG A 149 -9.75 11.54 16.92
CA ARG A 149 -8.55 10.77 17.29
C ARG A 149 -7.25 11.51 16.93
N TYR A 150 -7.22 12.16 15.78
CA TYR A 150 -6.06 12.91 15.28
C TYR A 150 -6.41 14.36 14.93
N LEU A 151 -7.63 14.59 14.45
CA LEU A 151 -8.10 15.89 13.99
C LEU A 151 -9.43 16.22 14.66
N LEU A 152 -9.62 17.47 15.09
CA LEU A 152 -10.91 17.91 15.59
C LEU A 152 -11.92 18.02 14.44
N GLU A 153 -12.98 17.21 14.53
CA GLU A 153 -14.15 17.25 13.66
C GLU A 153 -15.12 18.33 14.14
N ASP A 154 -15.66 19.09 13.18
CA ASP A 154 -16.66 20.15 13.42
C ASP A 154 -18.07 19.58 13.64
#